data_AF-A0A224YZM6-F1
#
_entry.id   AF-A0A224YZM6-F1
#
_cell.length_a   1.000
_cell.length_b   1.000
_cell.length_c   1.000
_cell.angle_alpha   90.00
_cell.angle_beta   90.00
_cell.angle_gamma   90.00
#
_symmetry.space_group_name_H-M   'P 1'
#
loop_
_entity.id
_entity.type
_entity.pdbx_description
1 polymer ?
#
loop_
_entity_poly.entity_id
_entity_poly.type
_entity_poly.pdbx_seq_one_letter_code
_entity_poly.pdbx_strand_id
1 'polypeptide(L)'
;MATLSRVNAALSLSAVLMFLHCGVGSHCFVEGESVLVADHLNLIGIKNFTGEPTEIVALCVQTSSLFGEPYQIYFKLKNLSSEPEVEEGKCSCVAGLSERYKHLCAALLHCYSVRTDFICRRLCFCVLMCTPYKEKTAWRIVASRHRGVVYLHVHPTKKEVHQYLKERDHCSWDRITYWGVKFHRVMSTSEPGVPPKEDELVRERDSYNTVLRGHIGSHTCVISGEVKAVDSSVQCELGSTGSYVEFKTNCLISTEEQRSTFAKKKLLVWWAQSHLLGVPKGLCGFRHDNGIVMRVQEFDVKTMPDKAKGLWSEDVCMRFLNDTLNFIKEHVEGDDGRTVFLLKYEPSSCQITCKRLVDPGKLYSLPDWFLKGIEGC
;
A
#
# COMPACT_ATOMS: atom_id res chain seq x y z
N MET A 1 -16.18 2.24 -31.44
CA MET A 1 -16.02 3.11 -30.26
C MET A 1 -14.98 2.45 -29.38
N ALA A 2 -13.72 2.90 -29.45
CA ALA A 2 -12.64 2.36 -28.65
C ALA A 2 -12.89 2.69 -27.18
N THR A 3 -12.91 1.65 -26.35
CA THR A 3 -12.94 1.74 -24.89
C THR A 3 -11.72 2.55 -24.45
N LEU A 4 -11.93 3.78 -23.99
CA LEU A 4 -10.89 4.65 -23.44
C LEU A 4 -10.24 3.96 -22.24
N SER A 5 -9.03 3.45 -22.41
CA SER A 5 -8.17 3.07 -21.29
C SER A 5 -7.93 4.32 -20.46
N ARG A 6 -8.28 4.28 -19.17
CA ARG A 6 -7.89 5.33 -18.23
C ARG A 6 -6.36 5.34 -18.17
N VAL A 7 -5.73 6.38 -18.73
CA VAL A 7 -4.30 6.62 -18.56
C VAL A 7 -4.11 7.17 -17.13
N ASN A 8 -3.67 6.30 -16.22
CA ASN A 8 -3.35 6.68 -14.84
C ASN A 8 -1.92 7.22 -14.79
N ALA A 9 -1.71 8.43 -15.28
CA ALA A 9 -0.42 9.11 -15.17
C ALA A 9 -0.51 10.23 -14.12
N ALA A 10 0.42 10.24 -13.17
CA ALA A 10 0.53 11.27 -12.15
C ALA A 10 1.83 12.05 -12.38
N LEU A 11 1.76 13.37 -12.24
CA LEU A 11 2.93 14.23 -12.41
C LEU A 11 3.91 13.97 -11.25
N SER A 12 5.21 13.79 -11.54
CA SER A 12 6.19 13.62 -10.47
C SER A 12 6.47 14.96 -9.77
N LEU A 13 6.83 14.93 -8.48
CA LEU A 13 7.24 16.16 -7.78
C LEU A 13 8.43 16.81 -8.48
N SER A 14 9.35 15.99 -8.99
CA SER A 14 10.49 16.43 -9.78
C SER A 14 10.05 17.21 -11.01
N ALA A 15 9.08 16.69 -11.78
CA ALA A 15 8.54 17.39 -12.95
C ALA A 15 7.90 18.74 -12.57
N VAL A 16 7.16 18.80 -11.45
CA VAL A 16 6.58 20.06 -10.94
C VAL A 16 7.68 21.08 -10.58
N LEU A 17 8.65 20.65 -9.77
CA LEU A 17 9.73 21.52 -9.28
C LEU A 17 10.64 22.00 -10.41
N MET A 18 10.97 21.12 -11.37
CA MET A 18 11.76 21.47 -12.55
C MET A 18 11.03 22.48 -13.43
N PHE A 19 9.74 22.27 -13.70
CA PHE A 19 8.96 23.18 -14.54
C PHE A 19 8.80 24.57 -13.89
N LEU A 20 8.53 24.62 -12.59
CA LEU A 20 8.44 25.88 -11.85
C LEU A 20 9.83 26.49 -11.55
N HIS A 21 10.91 25.74 -11.82
CA HIS A 21 12.26 25.93 -11.30
C HIS A 21 12.27 26.49 -9.87
N CYS A 22 11.66 25.72 -8.97
CA CYS A 22 11.59 26.02 -7.56
C CYS A 22 12.00 24.80 -6.72
N GLY A 23 12.21 25.01 -5.42
CA GLY A 23 12.34 23.94 -4.43
C GLY A 23 11.11 23.88 -3.51
N VAL A 24 11.03 22.85 -2.67
CA VAL A 24 9.92 22.69 -1.70
C VAL A 24 9.82 23.83 -0.69
N GLY A 25 10.94 24.52 -0.38
CA GLY A 25 10.96 25.70 0.48
C GLY A 25 10.70 27.03 -0.25
N SER A 26 10.50 27.02 -1.57
CA SER A 26 10.25 28.24 -2.33
C SER A 26 8.85 28.80 -2.02
N HIS A 27 8.74 30.12 -1.97
CA HIS A 27 7.48 30.82 -1.64
C HIS A 27 6.30 30.36 -2.50
N CYS A 28 6.51 30.19 -3.81
CA CYS A 28 5.48 29.71 -4.74
C CYS A 28 4.97 28.28 -4.41
N PHE A 29 5.85 27.41 -3.87
CA PHE A 29 5.51 26.04 -3.49
C PHE A 29 4.67 26.03 -2.22
N VAL A 30 5.13 26.72 -1.17
CA VAL A 30 4.44 26.82 0.13
C VAL A 30 3.07 27.48 -0.03
N GLU A 31 2.98 28.56 -0.81
CA GLU A 31 1.70 29.18 -1.12
C GLU A 31 0.82 28.29 -1.99
N GLY A 32 1.39 27.54 -2.94
CA GLY A 32 0.66 26.59 -3.77
C GLY A 32 0.04 25.44 -2.96
N GLU A 33 0.80 24.87 -2.02
CA GLU A 33 0.26 23.90 -1.05
C GLU A 33 -0.85 24.50 -0.21
N SER A 34 -0.68 25.75 0.26
CA SER A 34 -1.70 26.43 1.06
C SER A 34 -3.02 26.63 0.30
N VAL A 35 -2.96 26.91 -1.00
CA VAL A 35 -4.13 27.00 -1.88
C VAL A 35 -4.85 25.65 -1.99
N LEU A 36 -4.12 24.54 -2.07
CA LEU A 36 -4.70 23.19 -2.10
C LEU A 36 -5.31 22.78 -0.76
N VAL A 37 -4.61 23.04 0.35
CA VAL A 37 -5.08 22.72 1.69
C VAL A 37 -6.35 23.48 2.04
N ALA A 38 -6.47 24.72 1.56
CA ALA A 38 -7.66 25.54 1.75
C ALA A 38 -8.82 25.19 0.80
N ASP A 39 -8.68 24.16 -0.05
CA ASP A 39 -9.68 23.72 -1.04
C ASP A 39 -10.14 24.85 -1.98
N HIS A 40 -9.22 25.77 -2.31
CA HIS A 40 -9.53 26.89 -3.19
C HIS A 40 -9.53 26.51 -4.67
N LEU A 41 -9.04 25.31 -5.03
CA LEU A 41 -9.06 24.79 -6.40
C LEU A 41 -10.36 24.04 -6.66
N ASN A 42 -11.41 24.76 -7.06
CA ASN A 42 -12.78 24.23 -7.18
C ASN A 42 -12.94 23.16 -8.26
N LEU A 43 -12.25 23.32 -9.38
CA LEU A 43 -12.43 22.46 -10.54
C LEU A 43 -11.11 22.27 -11.26
N ILE A 44 -10.85 21.06 -11.72
CA ILE A 44 -9.75 20.74 -12.61
C ILE A 44 -10.20 19.64 -13.57
N GLY A 45 -9.85 19.77 -14.85
CA GLY A 45 -10.30 18.83 -15.85
C GLY A 45 -9.55 18.96 -17.17
N ILE A 46 -9.67 17.93 -17.99
CA ILE A 46 -9.08 17.89 -19.33
C ILE A 46 -9.99 18.66 -20.28
N LYS A 47 -9.46 19.69 -20.93
CA LYS A 47 -10.17 20.48 -21.94
C LYS A 47 -10.18 19.81 -23.31
N ASN A 48 -9.09 19.14 -23.68
CA ASN A 48 -8.99 18.40 -24.93
C ASN A 48 -8.15 17.12 -24.74
N PHE A 49 -8.71 15.97 -25.10
CA PHE A 49 -8.10 14.64 -24.95
C PHE A 49 -7.70 14.02 -26.31
N THR A 50 -7.70 14.79 -27.39
CA THR A 50 -7.53 14.26 -28.76
C THR A 50 -6.07 14.10 -29.21
N GLY A 51 -5.08 14.35 -28.34
CA GLY A 51 -3.67 14.09 -28.61
C GLY A 51 -2.73 14.54 -27.49
N GLU A 52 -1.44 14.22 -27.61
CA GLU A 52 -0.39 14.88 -26.83
C GLU A 52 0.03 16.19 -27.52
N PRO A 53 0.23 17.29 -26.78
CA PRO A 53 0.06 17.43 -25.32
C PRO A 53 -1.42 17.52 -24.89
N THR A 54 -1.75 16.88 -23.75
CA THR A 54 -3.08 16.96 -23.13
C THR A 54 -3.28 18.29 -22.44
N GLU A 55 -4.36 19.00 -22.79
CA GLU A 55 -4.68 20.31 -22.23
C GLU A 55 -5.53 20.20 -20.98
N ILE A 56 -5.05 20.79 -19.87
CA ILE A 56 -5.73 20.80 -18.58
C ILE A 56 -6.11 22.24 -18.22
N VAL A 57 -7.31 22.38 -17.66
CA VAL A 57 -7.84 23.63 -17.12
C VAL A 57 -8.23 23.43 -15.68
N ALA A 58 -7.87 24.39 -14.83
CA ALA A 58 -8.32 24.45 -13.46
C ALA A 58 -8.91 25.82 -13.12
N LEU A 59 -9.86 25.85 -12.19
CA LEU A 59 -10.51 27.05 -11.67
C LEU A 59 -10.17 27.18 -10.19
N CYS A 60 -9.62 28.33 -9.80
CA CYS A 60 -9.25 28.64 -8.42
C CYS A 60 -10.08 29.84 -7.92
N VAL A 61 -10.63 29.74 -6.72
CA VAL A 61 -11.36 30.83 -6.07
C VAL A 61 -10.48 32.05 -5.93
N GLN A 62 -11.03 33.21 -6.28
CA GLN A 62 -10.42 34.49 -5.96
C GLN A 62 -10.81 34.87 -4.52
N THR A 63 -9.94 34.62 -3.54
CA THR A 63 -10.21 34.94 -2.13
C THR A 63 -10.45 36.42 -1.88
N SER A 64 -9.90 37.30 -2.72
CA SER A 64 -10.13 38.75 -2.68
C SER A 64 -11.48 39.19 -3.28
N SER A 65 -12.20 38.30 -3.96
CA SER A 65 -13.49 38.57 -4.58
C SER A 65 -14.29 37.28 -4.68
N LEU A 66 -14.95 36.89 -3.58
CA LEU A 66 -15.69 35.63 -3.48
C LEU A 66 -16.86 35.51 -4.47
N PHE A 67 -17.34 36.63 -5.00
CA PHE A 67 -18.39 36.70 -6.03
C PHE A 67 -17.84 37.04 -7.42
N GLY A 68 -16.51 37.14 -7.57
CA GLY A 68 -15.85 37.36 -8.86
C GLY A 68 -15.65 36.06 -9.64
N GLU A 69 -15.28 36.22 -10.92
CA GLU A 69 -14.88 35.08 -11.76
C GLU A 69 -13.62 34.40 -11.18
N PRO A 70 -13.60 33.06 -11.07
CA PRO A 70 -12.44 32.35 -10.56
C PRO A 70 -11.22 32.54 -11.47
N TYR A 71 -10.03 32.45 -10.88
CA TYR A 71 -8.80 32.40 -11.67
C TYR A 71 -8.78 31.14 -12.51
N GLN A 72 -8.56 31.31 -13.82
CA GLN A 72 -8.41 30.22 -14.75
C GLN A 72 -6.92 29.88 -14.88
N ILE A 73 -6.61 28.61 -14.69
CA ILE A 73 -5.27 28.05 -14.77
C ILE A 73 -5.27 27.09 -15.96
N TYR A 74 -4.27 27.23 -16.81
CA TYR A 74 -4.12 26.45 -18.04
C TYR A 74 -2.75 25.82 -18.06
N PHE A 75 -2.65 24.52 -18.30
CA PHE A 75 -1.36 23.87 -18.49
C PHE A 75 -1.47 22.63 -19.39
N LYS A 76 -0.33 22.21 -19.94
CA LYS A 76 -0.23 21.09 -20.88
C LYS A 76 0.70 20.02 -20.35
N LEU A 77 0.26 18.76 -20.47
CA LEU A 77 1.05 17.59 -20.12
C LEU A 77 1.37 16.76 -21.37
N LYS A 78 2.61 16.31 -21.49
CA LYS A 78 3.07 15.35 -22.51
C LYS A 78 3.62 14.09 -21.85
N ASN A 79 3.93 13.05 -22.63
CA ASN A 79 4.51 11.79 -22.15
C ASN A 79 3.61 11.04 -21.14
N LEU A 80 2.28 11.11 -21.30
CA LEU A 80 1.32 10.52 -20.35
C LEU A 80 1.40 8.99 -20.29
N SER A 81 1.94 8.34 -21.31
CA SER A 81 2.20 6.89 -21.31
C SER A 81 3.44 6.47 -20.51
N SER A 82 4.24 7.44 -20.05
CA SER A 82 5.51 7.21 -19.32
C SER A 82 5.61 8.12 -18.09
N GLU A 83 6.61 9.00 -18.01
CA GLU A 83 6.69 10.05 -16.98
C GLU A 83 6.09 11.35 -17.52
N PRO A 84 4.94 11.81 -17.00
CA PRO A 84 4.33 13.06 -17.44
C PRO A 84 5.25 14.26 -17.22
N GLU A 85 5.34 15.11 -18.23
CA GLU A 85 6.08 16.36 -18.17
C GLU A 85 5.15 17.53 -18.40
N VAL A 86 5.38 18.64 -17.68
CA VAL A 86 4.68 19.90 -17.93
C VAL A 86 5.37 20.61 -19.08
N GLU A 87 4.62 20.87 -20.15
CA GLU A 87 5.14 21.57 -21.33
C GLU A 87 4.93 23.09 -21.23
N GLU A 88 3.73 23.51 -20.83
CA GLU A 88 3.40 24.92 -20.60
C GLU A 88 2.40 25.07 -19.47
N GLY A 89 2.36 26.27 -18.87
CA GLY A 89 1.49 26.58 -17.74
C GLY A 89 1.31 28.08 -17.56
N LYS A 90 0.06 28.50 -17.33
CA LYS A 90 -0.36 29.90 -17.19
C LYS A 90 -1.50 30.02 -16.18
N CYS A 91 -1.61 31.19 -15.55
CA CYS A 91 -2.73 31.54 -14.68
C CYS A 91 -3.25 32.93 -15.05
N SER A 92 -4.57 33.14 -14.98
CA SER A 92 -5.20 34.42 -15.31
C SER A 92 -5.04 35.50 -14.23
N CYS A 93 -4.33 35.23 -13.12
CA CYS A 93 -4.16 36.21 -12.04
C CYS A 93 -3.20 37.36 -12.43
N VAL A 94 -3.50 38.56 -11.93
CA VAL A 94 -2.77 39.83 -12.22
C VAL A 94 -1.35 39.87 -11.64
N ALA A 95 -1.01 38.93 -10.73
CA ALA A 95 0.36 38.70 -10.27
C ALA A 95 1.21 38.07 -11.39
N GLY A 96 1.40 38.82 -12.48
CA GLY A 96 2.23 38.47 -13.60
C GLY A 96 3.71 38.64 -13.27
N LEU A 97 4.50 37.63 -13.64
CA LEU A 97 5.94 37.67 -13.85
C LEU A 97 6.89 37.81 -12.65
N SER A 98 6.44 38.08 -11.40
CA SER A 98 7.42 38.28 -10.32
C SER A 98 7.90 37.03 -9.58
N GLU A 99 7.18 35.89 -9.52
CA GLU A 99 7.64 34.70 -8.73
C GLU A 99 6.77 33.42 -8.97
N ARG A 100 6.70 32.95 -10.24
CA ARG A 100 6.15 31.64 -10.69
C ARG A 100 4.99 31.04 -9.87
N TYR A 101 3.87 31.76 -9.89
CA TYR A 101 2.47 31.34 -9.82
C TYR A 101 2.07 30.24 -8.80
N LYS A 102 1.75 30.64 -7.57
CA LYS A 102 1.12 29.76 -6.55
C LYS A 102 -0.12 29.00 -7.03
N HIS A 103 -0.98 29.61 -7.86
CA HIS A 103 -2.18 28.94 -8.38
C HIS A 103 -1.84 27.86 -9.41
N LEU A 104 -0.87 28.11 -10.27
CA LEU A 104 -0.34 27.10 -11.20
C LEU A 104 0.38 26.00 -10.42
N CYS A 105 1.18 26.37 -9.41
CA CYS A 105 1.78 25.43 -8.49
C CYS A 105 0.72 24.57 -7.81
N ALA A 106 -0.36 25.15 -7.29
CA ALA A 106 -1.49 24.41 -6.73
C ALA A 106 -2.11 23.44 -7.73
N ALA A 107 -2.38 23.86 -8.98
CA ALA A 107 -2.94 22.97 -10.00
C ALA A 107 -1.98 21.84 -10.41
N LEU A 108 -0.69 22.14 -10.58
CA LEU A 108 0.34 21.13 -10.85
C LEU A 108 0.54 20.20 -9.66
N LEU A 109 0.51 20.74 -8.43
CA LEU A 109 0.51 20.00 -7.19
C LEU A 109 -0.77 19.20 -7.01
N HIS A 110 -1.90 19.57 -7.59
CA HIS A 110 -3.10 18.74 -7.61
C HIS A 110 -2.90 17.52 -8.53
N CYS A 111 -2.25 17.73 -9.68
CA CYS A 111 -1.86 16.65 -10.59
C CYS A 111 -0.68 15.81 -10.09
N TYR A 112 0.15 16.37 -9.21
CA TYR A 112 1.13 15.64 -8.41
C TYR A 112 0.50 15.00 -7.18
N SER A 113 -0.55 15.59 -6.60
CA SER A 113 -1.17 15.18 -5.35
C SER A 113 -1.77 13.82 -5.57
N VAL A 114 -0.92 12.87 -5.28
CA VAL A 114 -1.18 11.48 -5.04
C VAL A 114 -2.05 11.45 -3.79
N ARG A 115 -3.33 11.81 -3.93
CA ARG A 115 -4.30 11.71 -2.84
C ARG A 115 -4.26 10.26 -2.37
N THR A 116 -3.60 10.03 -1.24
CA THR A 116 -3.44 8.71 -0.66
C THR A 116 -4.50 8.59 0.41
N ASP A 117 -5.41 7.66 0.24
CA ASP A 117 -6.47 7.45 1.21
C ASP A 117 -5.97 6.62 2.39
N PHE A 118 -5.12 5.62 2.12
CA PHE A 118 -4.66 4.68 3.14
C PHE A 118 -3.15 4.45 3.11
N ILE A 119 -2.52 4.43 4.29
CA ILE A 119 -1.14 3.97 4.48
C ILE A 119 -1.13 2.86 5.52
N CYS A 120 -0.56 1.70 5.18
CA CYS A 120 -0.42 0.61 6.14
C CYS A 120 0.68 -0.39 5.78
N ARG A 121 1.02 -1.26 6.72
CA ARG A 121 1.75 -2.49 6.36
C ARG A 121 0.82 -3.44 5.64
N ARG A 122 1.35 -4.21 4.68
CA ARG A 122 0.67 -5.29 3.94
C ARG A 122 -0.19 -6.17 4.84
N LEU A 123 0.29 -6.45 6.05
CA LEU A 123 -0.41 -7.30 7.02
C LEU A 123 -1.84 -6.81 7.32
N CYS A 124 -2.09 -5.50 7.35
CA CYS A 124 -3.43 -4.96 7.55
C CYS A 124 -4.40 -5.45 6.47
N PHE A 125 -4.03 -5.27 5.20
CA PHE A 125 -4.88 -5.69 4.09
C PHE A 125 -4.98 -7.21 3.98
N CYS A 126 -3.92 -7.96 4.32
CA CYS A 126 -4.00 -9.42 4.40
C CYS A 126 -5.06 -9.88 5.42
N VAL A 127 -5.07 -9.27 6.62
CA VAL A 127 -6.04 -9.60 7.67
C VAL A 127 -7.46 -9.33 7.20
N LEU A 128 -7.70 -8.13 6.66
CA LEU A 128 -9.02 -7.75 6.14
C LEU A 128 -9.47 -8.68 5.02
N MET A 129 -8.62 -8.85 4.00
CA MET A 129 -8.92 -9.65 2.81
C MET A 129 -9.18 -11.12 3.11
N CYS A 130 -8.51 -11.71 4.11
CA CYS A 130 -8.73 -13.09 4.52
C CYS A 130 -9.92 -13.28 5.48
N THR A 131 -10.51 -12.21 6.01
CA THR A 131 -11.57 -12.27 7.04
C THR A 131 -12.76 -13.14 6.66
N PRO A 132 -13.32 -13.09 5.42
CA PRO A 132 -14.49 -13.90 5.04
C PRO A 132 -14.32 -15.41 5.23
N TYR A 133 -13.08 -15.89 5.20
CA TYR A 133 -12.74 -17.32 5.26
C TYR A 133 -11.99 -17.71 6.55
N LYS A 134 -11.77 -16.75 7.45
CA LYS A 134 -11.09 -16.94 8.75
C LYS A 134 -12.10 -16.92 9.90
N GLU A 135 -13.04 -17.86 9.84
CA GLU A 135 -14.23 -18.01 10.72
C GLU A 135 -13.97 -17.97 12.23
N LYS A 136 -12.73 -18.14 12.70
CA LYS A 136 -12.38 -18.17 14.13
C LYS A 136 -11.33 -17.14 14.54
N THR A 137 -10.92 -16.26 13.63
CA THR A 137 -9.83 -15.30 13.87
C THR A 137 -10.41 -13.92 14.08
N ALA A 138 -10.48 -13.50 15.34
CA ALA A 138 -10.72 -12.10 15.67
C ALA A 138 -9.52 -11.26 15.22
N TRP A 139 -9.73 -9.96 15.02
CA TRP A 139 -8.62 -9.03 14.79
C TRP A 139 -8.94 -7.65 15.31
N ARG A 140 -7.87 -6.88 15.54
CA ARG A 140 -7.97 -5.46 15.85
C ARG A 140 -7.03 -4.66 14.96
N ILE A 141 -7.55 -3.59 14.39
CA ILE A 141 -6.78 -2.64 13.59
C ILE A 141 -6.99 -1.27 14.22
N VAL A 142 -5.91 -0.56 14.43
CA VAL A 142 -5.95 0.82 14.89
C VAL A 142 -5.88 1.73 13.67
N ALA A 143 -6.66 2.79 13.69
CA ALA A 143 -6.74 3.79 12.64
C ALA A 143 -6.62 5.21 13.21
N SER A 144 -5.88 6.07 12.51
CA SER A 144 -5.82 7.52 12.76
C SER A 144 -5.73 8.23 11.42
N ARG A 145 -6.38 9.39 11.30
CA ARG A 145 -6.31 10.21 10.09
C ARG A 145 -5.42 11.43 10.32
N HIS A 146 -4.49 11.67 9.40
CA HIS A 146 -3.63 12.85 9.41
C HIS A 146 -3.35 13.32 7.98
N ARG A 147 -3.58 14.62 7.71
CA ARG A 147 -3.45 15.26 6.39
C ARG A 147 -4.24 14.53 5.30
N GLY A 148 -5.48 14.15 5.61
CA GLY A 148 -6.38 13.45 4.71
C GLY A 148 -6.08 11.95 4.51
N VAL A 149 -5.01 11.42 5.09
CA VAL A 149 -4.58 10.03 4.96
C VAL A 149 -4.95 9.22 6.19
N VAL A 150 -5.54 8.04 6.01
CA VAL A 150 -5.84 7.09 7.09
C VAL A 150 -4.69 6.09 7.27
N TYR A 151 -4.06 6.12 8.43
CA TYR A 151 -2.98 5.20 8.81
C TYR A 151 -3.55 4.00 9.53
N LEU A 152 -3.25 2.79 9.05
CA LEU A 152 -3.73 1.54 9.64
C LEU A 152 -2.57 0.70 10.15
N HIS A 153 -2.73 0.13 11.35
CA HIS A 153 -1.82 -0.91 11.84
C HIS A 153 -2.58 -2.00 12.61
N VAL A 154 -2.20 -3.26 12.37
CA VAL A 154 -2.73 -4.39 13.15
C VAL A 154 -2.21 -4.29 14.58
N HIS A 155 -3.10 -4.47 15.55
CA HIS A 155 -2.76 -4.51 16.96
C HIS A 155 -3.24 -5.84 17.58
N PRO A 156 -2.34 -6.78 17.90
CA PRO A 156 -2.73 -8.05 18.51
C PRO A 156 -3.48 -7.85 19.83
N THR A 157 -4.49 -8.67 20.12
CA THR A 157 -5.13 -8.69 21.44
C THR A 157 -4.18 -9.25 22.50
N LYS A 158 -4.33 -8.81 23.76
CA LYS A 158 -3.62 -9.45 24.89
C LYS A 158 -3.94 -10.94 24.98
N LYS A 159 -5.17 -11.36 24.63
CA LYS A 159 -5.56 -12.78 24.60
C LYS A 159 -4.83 -13.54 23.50
N GLU A 160 -4.70 -13.00 22.29
CA GLU A 160 -3.91 -13.62 21.22
C GLU A 160 -2.44 -13.69 21.58
N VAL A 161 -1.85 -12.62 22.15
CA VAL A 161 -0.47 -12.67 22.63
C VAL A 161 -0.33 -13.73 23.73
N HIS A 162 -1.26 -13.80 24.66
CA HIS A 162 -1.19 -14.74 25.79
C HIS A 162 -1.52 -16.19 25.40
N GLN A 163 -2.43 -16.41 24.45
CA GLN A 163 -2.74 -17.71 23.84
C GLN A 163 -1.57 -18.18 22.96
N TYR A 164 -1.00 -17.27 22.16
CA TYR A 164 0.25 -17.50 21.44
C TYR A 164 1.40 -17.86 22.39
N LEU A 165 1.45 -17.30 23.59
CA LEU A 165 2.43 -17.67 24.62
C LEU A 165 2.08 -18.95 25.39
N LYS A 166 0.79 -19.32 25.52
CA LYS A 166 0.31 -20.47 26.31
C LYS A 166 0.14 -21.77 25.54
N GLU A 167 -0.25 -21.73 24.27
CA GLU A 167 -0.40 -22.92 23.39
C GLU A 167 0.95 -23.43 22.84
N ARG A 168 2.06 -22.85 23.34
CA ARG A 168 3.42 -23.19 22.97
C ARG A 168 4.02 -24.17 23.96
N ASP A 169 4.16 -25.42 23.51
CA ASP A 169 5.41 -26.11 23.84
C ASP A 169 6.53 -25.33 23.13
N HIS A 170 7.19 -24.42 23.86
CA HIS A 170 8.08 -23.37 23.34
C HIS A 170 9.10 -23.87 22.30
N CYS A 171 9.56 -25.11 22.46
CA CYS A 171 10.57 -25.72 21.60
C CYS A 171 10.06 -26.02 20.17
N SER A 172 8.76 -26.27 19.97
CA SER A 172 8.21 -26.68 18.67
C SER A 172 8.00 -25.52 17.68
N TRP A 173 7.51 -24.38 18.17
CA TRP A 173 7.24 -23.21 17.33
C TRP A 173 8.49 -22.42 16.99
N ASP A 174 9.44 -22.30 17.93
CA ASP A 174 10.72 -21.65 17.65
C ASP A 174 11.48 -22.41 16.55
N ARG A 175 11.40 -23.75 16.54
CA ARG A 175 11.88 -24.58 15.43
C ARG A 175 11.17 -24.26 14.12
N ILE A 176 9.85 -24.15 14.10
CA ILE A 176 9.09 -23.85 12.87
C ILE A 176 9.46 -22.48 12.30
N THR A 177 9.56 -21.46 13.17
CA THR A 177 10.00 -20.12 12.78
C THR A 177 11.42 -20.18 12.23
N TYR A 178 12.34 -20.81 12.97
CA TYR A 178 13.72 -20.99 12.56
C TYR A 178 13.83 -21.71 11.21
N TRP A 179 13.08 -22.79 10.99
CA TRP A 179 13.07 -23.50 9.71
C TRP A 179 12.59 -22.62 8.56
N GLY A 180 11.64 -21.72 8.79
CA GLY A 180 11.22 -20.72 7.80
C GLY A 180 12.37 -19.79 7.41
N VAL A 181 13.08 -19.24 8.41
CA VAL A 181 14.21 -18.34 8.17
C VAL A 181 15.40 -19.08 7.56
N LYS A 182 15.69 -20.30 8.03
CA LYS A 182 16.76 -21.15 7.48
C LYS A 182 16.46 -21.52 6.03
N PHE A 183 15.21 -21.86 5.70
CA PHE A 183 14.79 -22.13 4.33
C PHE A 183 15.05 -20.93 3.42
N HIS A 184 14.68 -19.71 3.85
CA HIS A 184 15.01 -18.49 3.12
C HIS A 184 16.51 -18.36 2.89
N ARG A 185 17.35 -18.62 3.90
CA ARG A 185 18.80 -18.50 3.76
C ARG A 185 19.40 -19.52 2.79
N VAL A 186 18.96 -20.78 2.83
CA VAL A 186 19.49 -21.82 1.92
C VAL A 186 18.96 -21.69 0.49
N MET A 187 17.88 -20.93 0.28
CA MET A 187 17.30 -20.67 -1.04
C MET A 187 17.75 -19.33 -1.66
N SER A 188 18.55 -18.53 -0.95
CA SER A 188 18.95 -17.19 -1.42
C SER A 188 20.43 -16.90 -1.21
N THR A 189 20.95 -16.01 -2.06
CA THR A 189 22.34 -15.55 -2.04
C THR A 189 22.34 -14.02 -2.08
N SER A 190 23.38 -13.39 -1.53
CA SER A 190 23.59 -11.94 -1.65
C SER A 190 24.14 -11.56 -3.03
N GLU A 191 24.70 -12.51 -3.77
CA GLU A 191 25.37 -12.29 -5.06
C GLU A 191 24.71 -13.14 -6.15
N PRO A 192 24.09 -12.52 -7.18
CA PRO A 192 23.52 -13.24 -8.31
C PRO A 192 24.53 -14.20 -8.95
N GLY A 193 24.10 -15.44 -9.21
CA GLY A 193 24.95 -16.48 -9.81
C GLY A 193 25.86 -17.22 -8.83
N VAL A 194 25.94 -16.80 -7.56
CA VAL A 194 26.70 -17.50 -6.52
C VAL A 194 25.77 -18.40 -5.70
N PRO A 195 26.09 -19.70 -5.51
CA PRO A 195 25.27 -20.58 -4.68
C PRO A 195 25.10 -20.08 -3.23
N PRO A 196 23.93 -20.30 -2.60
CA PRO A 196 23.70 -20.02 -1.18
C PRO A 196 24.72 -20.72 -0.27
N LYS A 197 25.10 -20.05 0.83
CA LYS A 197 25.99 -20.64 1.85
C LYS A 197 25.16 -21.38 2.90
N GLU A 198 25.15 -22.71 2.82
CA GLU A 198 24.33 -23.56 3.70
C GLU A 198 24.73 -23.49 5.18
N ASP A 199 26.02 -23.34 5.49
CA ASP A 199 26.53 -23.36 6.88
C ASP A 199 26.47 -22.00 7.58
N GLU A 200 26.02 -20.96 6.89
CA GLU A 200 26.00 -19.62 7.46
C GLU A 200 24.94 -19.51 8.57
N LEU A 201 25.33 -18.83 9.65
CA LEU A 201 24.46 -18.56 10.78
C LEU A 201 23.26 -17.71 10.36
N VAL A 202 22.08 -18.12 10.81
CA VAL A 202 20.84 -17.38 10.56
C VAL A 202 20.84 -16.12 11.42
N ARG A 203 20.84 -14.94 10.78
CA ARG A 203 20.63 -13.64 11.43
C ARG A 203 19.24 -13.12 11.05
N GLU A 204 18.36 -12.97 12.03
CA GLU A 204 16.95 -12.57 11.81
C GLU A 204 16.77 -11.05 11.64
N ARG A 205 17.83 -10.25 11.70
CA ARG A 205 17.72 -8.78 11.74
C ARG A 205 17.62 -8.12 10.36
N ASP A 206 17.94 -8.84 9.30
CA ASP A 206 18.00 -8.27 7.95
C ASP A 206 16.64 -8.48 7.26
N SER A 207 15.99 -7.38 6.87
CA SER A 207 14.74 -7.43 6.12
C SER A 207 14.76 -6.40 5.00
N TYR A 208 14.26 -6.79 3.84
CA TYR A 208 14.03 -5.88 2.72
C TYR A 208 12.53 -5.65 2.57
N ASN A 209 12.10 -4.39 2.67
CA ASN A 209 10.70 -4.02 2.54
C ASN A 209 10.52 -3.22 1.25
N THR A 210 9.57 -3.65 0.43
CA THR A 210 9.09 -2.86 -0.70
C THR A 210 7.97 -1.93 -0.23
N VAL A 211 7.88 -0.74 -0.82
CA VAL A 211 6.78 0.20 -0.64
C VAL A 211 6.10 0.37 -1.98
N LEU A 212 4.83 0.05 -2.05
CA LEU A 212 4.05 0.06 -3.28
C LEU A 212 2.87 1.00 -3.13
N ARG A 213 2.59 1.73 -4.20
CA ARG A 213 1.36 2.47 -4.36
C ARG A 213 0.46 1.73 -5.34
N GLY A 214 -0.81 1.62 -5.00
CA GLY A 214 -1.81 1.00 -5.86
C GLY A 214 -3.21 1.49 -5.55
N HIS A 215 -4.20 0.83 -6.16
CA HIS A 215 -5.61 1.13 -5.94
C HIS A 215 -6.34 -0.13 -5.49
N ILE A 216 -7.22 0.03 -4.51
CA ILE A 216 -8.23 -0.97 -4.14
C ILE A 216 -9.59 -0.32 -4.34
N GLY A 217 -10.30 -0.73 -5.39
CA GLY A 217 -11.52 -0.03 -5.83
C GLY A 217 -11.23 1.43 -6.14
N SER A 218 -11.91 2.35 -5.47
CA SER A 218 -11.71 3.80 -5.60
C SER A 218 -10.63 4.37 -4.67
N HIS A 219 -10.04 3.54 -3.81
CA HIS A 219 -9.09 3.98 -2.79
C HIS A 219 -7.66 3.92 -3.29
N THR A 220 -6.93 5.03 -3.14
CA THR A 220 -5.47 5.04 -3.36
C THR A 220 -4.77 4.59 -2.08
N CYS A 221 -3.94 3.57 -2.16
CA CYS A 221 -3.28 2.96 -1.01
C CYS A 221 -1.77 2.95 -1.20
N VAL A 222 -1.02 3.23 -0.14
CA VAL A 222 0.41 2.93 -0.04
C VAL A 222 0.60 1.82 0.99
N ILE A 223 1.20 0.72 0.55
CA ILE A 223 1.46 -0.44 1.40
C ILE A 223 2.94 -0.77 1.44
N SER A 224 3.43 -1.11 2.62
CA SER A 224 4.79 -1.63 2.79
C SER A 224 4.77 -3.10 3.20
N GLY A 225 5.70 -3.89 2.68
CA GLY A 225 5.80 -5.29 3.06
C GLY A 225 7.14 -5.90 2.73
N GLU A 226 7.53 -6.87 3.55
CA GLU A 226 8.77 -7.60 3.37
C GLU A 226 8.71 -8.50 2.12
N VAL A 227 9.78 -8.46 1.33
CA VAL A 227 10.02 -9.35 0.18
C VAL A 227 11.24 -10.22 0.50
N LYS A 228 11.19 -11.49 0.13
CA LYS A 228 12.22 -12.47 0.54
C LYS A 228 13.41 -12.52 -0.40
N ALA A 229 13.18 -12.50 -1.71
CA ALA A 229 14.26 -12.54 -2.69
C ALA A 229 13.84 -11.94 -4.03
N VAL A 230 14.82 -11.75 -4.90
CA VAL A 230 14.67 -11.44 -6.31
C VAL A 230 15.18 -12.63 -7.11
N ASP A 231 14.43 -13.05 -8.12
CA ASP A 231 14.92 -13.98 -9.12
C ASP A 231 15.74 -13.22 -10.16
N SER A 232 17.06 -13.39 -10.09
CA SER A 232 18.01 -12.72 -10.99
C SER A 232 17.92 -13.20 -12.45
N SER A 233 17.23 -14.31 -12.73
CA SER A 233 17.00 -14.78 -14.10
C SER A 233 15.84 -14.06 -14.80
N VAL A 234 14.99 -13.35 -14.04
CA VAL A 234 13.85 -12.60 -14.56
C VAL A 234 14.27 -11.16 -14.82
N GLN A 235 14.26 -10.76 -16.09
CA GLN A 235 14.44 -9.35 -16.46
C GLN A 235 13.13 -8.59 -16.27
N CYS A 236 13.18 -7.49 -15.50
CA CYS A 236 12.05 -6.60 -15.28
C CYS A 236 12.51 -5.14 -15.29
N GLU A 237 11.59 -4.24 -15.58
CA GLU A 237 11.84 -2.80 -15.50
C GLU A 237 12.22 -2.39 -14.06
N LEU A 238 13.01 -1.33 -13.95
CA LEU A 238 13.39 -0.78 -12.64
C LEU A 238 12.12 -0.40 -11.85
N GLY A 239 12.05 -0.83 -10.59
CA GLY A 239 10.89 -0.60 -9.73
C GLY A 239 9.74 -1.60 -9.91
N SER A 240 9.84 -2.53 -10.86
CA SER A 240 8.87 -3.63 -11.00
C SER A 240 9.01 -4.67 -9.88
N THR A 241 7.88 -5.24 -9.47
CA THR A 241 7.83 -6.37 -8.53
C THR A 241 7.88 -7.74 -9.23
N GLY A 242 7.97 -7.76 -10.57
CA GLY A 242 7.86 -8.97 -11.38
C GLY A 242 8.97 -10.01 -11.19
N SER A 243 10.10 -9.62 -10.60
CA SER A 243 11.19 -10.53 -10.26
C SER A 243 11.15 -10.97 -8.79
N TYR A 244 10.22 -10.46 -7.97
CA TYR A 244 10.14 -10.80 -6.56
C TYR A 244 9.69 -12.25 -6.33
N VAL A 245 10.18 -12.83 -5.24
CA VAL A 245 9.89 -14.20 -4.82
C VAL A 245 9.56 -14.24 -3.32
N GLU A 246 8.49 -14.95 -2.97
CA GLU A 246 8.12 -15.25 -1.58
C GLU A 246 8.60 -16.68 -1.21
N PHE A 247 9.05 -16.89 0.03
CA PHE A 247 9.45 -18.21 0.51
C PHE A 247 8.54 -18.70 1.63
N LYS A 248 8.17 -19.97 1.58
CA LYS A 248 7.31 -20.63 2.56
C LYS A 248 7.83 -22.02 2.89
N THR A 249 7.43 -22.53 4.05
CA THR A 249 7.63 -23.94 4.39
C THR A 249 6.31 -24.57 4.83
N ASN A 250 6.14 -25.85 4.52
CA ASN A 250 4.96 -26.62 4.92
C ASN A 250 5.36 -28.07 5.25
N CYS A 251 4.62 -28.74 6.13
CA CYS A 251 4.79 -30.18 6.27
C CYS A 251 4.38 -30.87 4.96
N LEU A 252 4.88 -32.08 4.71
CA LEU A 252 4.42 -32.91 3.60
C LEU A 252 2.89 -33.05 3.63
N ILE A 253 2.30 -33.01 2.44
CA ILE A 253 0.88 -33.25 2.22
C ILE A 253 0.78 -34.63 1.60
N SER A 254 0.26 -35.58 2.38
CA SER A 254 0.18 -36.99 2.00
C SER A 254 -1.26 -37.45 1.79
N THR A 255 -2.24 -36.70 2.29
CA THR A 255 -3.68 -37.04 2.16
C THR A 255 -4.47 -35.92 1.50
N GLU A 256 -5.64 -36.27 0.97
CA GLU A 256 -6.55 -35.28 0.35
C GLU A 256 -7.15 -34.32 1.38
N GLU A 257 -7.38 -34.77 2.61
CA GLU A 257 -7.82 -33.91 3.71
C GLU A 257 -6.76 -32.86 4.08
N GLN A 258 -5.49 -33.25 4.12
CA GLN A 258 -4.37 -32.33 4.34
C GLN A 258 -4.25 -31.34 3.18
N ARG A 259 -4.46 -31.78 1.94
CA ARG A 259 -4.47 -30.93 0.74
C ARG A 259 -5.59 -29.90 0.79
N SER A 260 -6.80 -30.33 1.10
CA SER A 260 -7.97 -29.45 1.26
C SER A 260 -7.76 -28.44 2.38
N THR A 261 -7.21 -28.88 3.53
CA THR A 261 -6.88 -27.98 4.65
C THR A 261 -5.80 -26.97 4.28
N PHE A 262 -4.77 -27.39 3.58
CA PHE A 262 -3.71 -26.51 3.07
C PHE A 262 -4.28 -25.45 2.13
N ALA A 263 -5.09 -25.87 1.14
CA ALA A 263 -5.72 -24.98 0.18
C ALA A 263 -6.70 -23.99 0.87
N LYS A 264 -7.56 -24.48 1.77
CA LYS A 264 -8.53 -23.64 2.51
C LYS A 264 -7.84 -22.61 3.41
N LYS A 265 -6.77 -22.98 4.11
CA LYS A 265 -6.21 -22.16 5.21
C LYS A 265 -4.91 -21.43 4.87
N LYS A 266 -3.93 -22.12 4.28
CA LYS A 266 -2.58 -21.59 4.06
C LYS A 266 -2.48 -20.91 2.70
N LEU A 267 -2.97 -21.55 1.65
CA LEU A 267 -2.88 -21.03 0.29
C LEU A 267 -3.61 -19.68 0.16
N LEU A 268 -4.76 -19.51 0.83
CA LEU A 268 -5.45 -18.21 0.95
C LEU A 268 -4.52 -17.09 1.46
N VAL A 269 -3.81 -17.34 2.55
CA VAL A 269 -2.94 -16.33 3.18
C VAL A 269 -1.70 -16.07 2.31
N TRP A 270 -1.17 -17.11 1.66
CA TRP A 270 -0.02 -16.98 0.77
C TRP A 270 -0.36 -16.18 -0.48
N TRP A 271 -1.51 -16.47 -1.10
CA TRP A 271 -2.07 -15.69 -2.18
C TRP A 271 -2.24 -14.24 -1.75
N ALA A 272 -2.91 -14.00 -0.60
CA ALA A 272 -3.14 -12.66 -0.10
C ALA A 272 -1.87 -11.83 0.08
N GLN A 273 -0.85 -12.42 0.72
CA GLN A 273 0.43 -11.78 0.97
C GLN A 273 1.21 -11.47 -0.31
N SER A 274 1.13 -12.33 -1.31
CA SER A 274 1.90 -12.18 -2.55
C SER A 274 1.17 -11.25 -3.52
N HIS A 275 -0.15 -11.44 -3.68
CA HIS A 275 -1.01 -10.64 -4.54
C HIS A 275 -0.97 -9.15 -4.17
N LEU A 276 -1.07 -8.82 -2.87
CA LEU A 276 -1.00 -7.43 -2.42
C LEU A 276 0.33 -6.74 -2.75
N LEU A 277 1.44 -7.48 -2.84
CA LEU A 277 2.73 -6.90 -3.21
C LEU A 277 3.09 -7.07 -4.70
N GLY A 278 2.15 -7.57 -5.52
CA GLY A 278 2.44 -7.87 -6.92
C GLY A 278 3.57 -8.89 -7.09
N VAL A 279 3.81 -9.75 -6.10
CA VAL A 279 4.81 -10.82 -6.17
C VAL A 279 4.21 -11.94 -7.00
N PRO A 280 4.81 -12.34 -8.14
CA PRO A 280 4.19 -13.30 -9.04
C PRO A 280 4.35 -14.75 -8.61
N LYS A 281 5.36 -15.06 -7.78
CA LYS A 281 5.67 -16.44 -7.42
C LYS A 281 6.10 -16.65 -5.97
N GLY A 282 5.75 -17.83 -5.45
CA GLY A 282 6.23 -18.31 -4.17
C GLY A 282 6.87 -19.69 -4.28
N LEU A 283 7.96 -19.93 -3.56
CA LEU A 283 8.55 -21.26 -3.40
C LEU A 283 8.23 -21.83 -2.02
N CYS A 284 7.72 -23.06 -1.99
CA CYS A 284 7.44 -23.77 -0.76
C CYS A 284 8.35 -24.99 -0.59
N GLY A 285 9.16 -25.00 0.47
CA GLY A 285 9.84 -26.19 0.96
C GLY A 285 8.88 -27.09 1.73
N PHE A 286 8.55 -28.26 1.18
CA PHE A 286 7.79 -29.29 1.86
C PHE A 286 8.72 -30.20 2.66
N ARG A 287 8.52 -30.25 3.98
CA ARG A 287 9.42 -30.91 4.92
C ARG A 287 8.76 -32.02 5.73
N HIS A 288 9.57 -32.92 6.27
CA HIS A 288 9.16 -33.81 7.37
C HIS A 288 9.08 -33.07 8.70
N ASP A 289 8.48 -33.71 9.70
CA ASP A 289 8.31 -33.15 11.04
C ASP A 289 9.63 -32.93 11.80
N ASN A 290 10.72 -33.57 11.35
CA ASN A 290 12.07 -33.33 11.86
C ASN A 290 12.78 -32.09 11.24
N GLY A 291 12.14 -31.39 10.30
CA GLY A 291 12.66 -30.16 9.69
C GLY A 291 13.34 -30.34 8.33
N ILE A 292 13.55 -31.57 7.85
CA ILE A 292 14.24 -31.83 6.57
C ILE A 292 13.30 -31.54 5.40
N VAL A 293 13.69 -30.62 4.51
CA VAL A 293 12.97 -30.30 3.27
C VAL A 293 13.19 -31.42 2.25
N MET A 294 12.11 -32.07 1.83
CA MET A 294 12.13 -33.20 0.90
C MET A 294 11.88 -32.79 -0.54
N ARG A 295 11.14 -31.70 -0.75
CA ARG A 295 10.89 -31.13 -2.08
C ARG A 295 10.61 -29.64 -2.00
N VAL A 296 11.01 -28.91 -3.02
CA VAL A 296 10.61 -27.52 -3.24
C VAL A 296 9.59 -27.49 -4.37
N GLN A 297 8.52 -26.73 -4.18
CA GLN A 297 7.49 -26.54 -5.20
C GLN A 297 7.27 -25.05 -5.43
N GLU A 298 7.22 -24.66 -6.70
CA GLU A 298 6.80 -23.34 -7.11
C GLU A 298 5.27 -23.22 -7.15
N PHE A 299 4.79 -22.05 -6.75
CA PHE A 299 3.40 -21.64 -6.85
C PHE A 299 3.35 -20.30 -7.57
N ASP A 300 2.78 -20.30 -8.77
CA ASP A 300 2.34 -19.09 -9.45
C ASP A 300 1.15 -18.49 -8.69
N VAL A 301 1.33 -17.27 -8.21
CA VAL A 301 0.36 -16.53 -7.40
C VAL A 301 -0.94 -16.32 -8.18
N LYS A 302 -0.87 -16.11 -9.49
CA LYS A 302 -2.04 -15.92 -10.36
C LYS A 302 -2.95 -17.13 -10.40
N THR A 303 -2.39 -18.34 -10.30
CA THR A 303 -3.15 -19.61 -10.38
C THR A 303 -3.44 -20.23 -9.01
N MET A 304 -3.03 -19.60 -7.91
CA MET A 304 -3.35 -20.07 -6.56
C MET A 304 -4.86 -20.18 -6.29
N PRO A 305 -5.72 -19.23 -6.72
CA PRO A 305 -7.17 -19.33 -6.54
C PRO A 305 -7.78 -20.57 -7.21
N ASP A 306 -7.31 -20.93 -8.40
CA ASP A 306 -7.80 -22.12 -9.12
C ASP A 306 -7.55 -23.41 -8.33
N LYS A 307 -6.40 -23.49 -7.64
CA LYS A 307 -6.03 -24.63 -6.78
C LYS A 307 -6.88 -24.72 -5.50
N ALA A 308 -7.65 -23.68 -5.19
CA ALA A 308 -8.55 -23.63 -4.04
C ALA A 308 -10.01 -23.38 -4.45
N LYS A 309 -10.36 -23.66 -5.70
CA LYS A 309 -11.72 -23.50 -6.23
C LYS A 309 -12.74 -24.18 -5.33
N GLY A 310 -13.78 -23.45 -4.94
CA GLY A 310 -14.84 -23.91 -4.04
C GLY A 310 -14.50 -23.81 -2.55
N LEU A 311 -13.26 -23.46 -2.17
CA LEU A 311 -12.86 -23.28 -0.78
C LEU A 311 -12.82 -21.79 -0.38
N TRP A 312 -12.37 -20.93 -1.29
CA TRP A 312 -12.42 -19.47 -1.18
C TRP A 312 -12.41 -18.82 -2.57
N SER A 313 -12.74 -17.53 -2.63
CA SER A 313 -12.84 -16.74 -3.86
C SER A 313 -12.04 -15.45 -3.71
N GLU A 314 -11.17 -15.17 -4.68
CA GLU A 314 -10.42 -13.91 -4.74
C GLU A 314 -11.33 -12.69 -4.85
N ASP A 315 -12.43 -12.78 -5.60
CA ASP A 315 -13.40 -11.69 -5.74
C ASP A 315 -14.07 -11.34 -4.40
N VAL A 316 -14.42 -12.35 -3.60
CA VAL A 316 -15.00 -12.14 -2.27
C VAL A 316 -13.98 -11.48 -1.35
N CYS A 317 -12.72 -11.93 -1.40
CA CYS A 317 -11.61 -11.34 -0.67
C CYS A 317 -11.42 -9.85 -1.01
N MET A 318 -11.32 -9.53 -2.31
CA MET A 318 -11.08 -8.16 -2.78
C MET A 318 -12.28 -7.23 -2.52
N ARG A 319 -13.50 -7.72 -2.72
CA ARG A 319 -14.72 -6.95 -2.43
C ARG A 319 -14.83 -6.65 -0.94
N PHE A 320 -14.61 -7.64 -0.08
CA PHE A 320 -14.64 -7.44 1.36
C PHE A 320 -13.59 -6.42 1.83
N LEU A 321 -12.38 -6.48 1.27
CA LEU A 321 -11.34 -5.48 1.53
C LEU A 321 -11.83 -4.08 1.14
N ASN A 322 -12.34 -3.90 -0.07
CA ASN A 322 -12.86 -2.63 -0.56
C ASN A 322 -14.00 -2.09 0.32
N ASP A 323 -14.99 -2.93 0.65
CA ASP A 323 -16.14 -2.53 1.46
C ASP A 323 -15.71 -2.15 2.88
N THR A 324 -14.72 -2.85 3.44
CA THR A 324 -14.15 -2.49 4.74
C THR A 324 -13.38 -1.17 4.69
N LEU A 325 -12.67 -0.89 3.59
CA LEU A 325 -11.99 0.40 3.40
C LEU A 325 -12.99 1.55 3.27
N ASN A 326 -14.10 1.37 2.55
CA ASN A 326 -15.20 2.33 2.52
C ASN A 326 -15.73 2.62 3.94
N PHE A 327 -16.04 1.56 4.70
CA PHE A 327 -16.48 1.67 6.08
C PHE A 327 -15.47 2.44 6.95
N ILE A 328 -14.17 2.14 6.85
CA ILE A 328 -13.12 2.86 7.58
C ILE A 328 -13.10 4.34 7.18
N LYS A 329 -13.17 4.64 5.88
CA LYS A 329 -13.08 6.02 5.37
C LYS A 329 -14.24 6.89 5.87
N GLU A 330 -15.43 6.30 6.02
CA GLU A 330 -16.62 6.96 6.54
C GLU A 330 -16.57 7.19 8.06
N HIS A 331 -16.03 6.23 8.83
CA HIS A 331 -16.13 6.24 10.30
C HIS A 331 -14.89 6.79 11.03
N VAL A 332 -13.73 6.85 10.38
CA VAL A 332 -12.49 7.41 10.97
C VAL A 332 -12.46 8.91 10.71
N GLU A 333 -13.18 9.65 11.55
CA GLU A 333 -13.33 11.10 11.46
C GLU A 333 -12.16 11.88 12.11
N GLY A 334 -12.12 13.20 11.88
CA GLY A 334 -11.01 14.07 12.31
C GLY A 334 -9.79 13.95 11.39
N ASP A 335 -8.82 14.84 11.55
CA ASP A 335 -7.60 14.87 10.72
C ASP A 335 -6.34 15.35 11.48
N ASP A 336 -6.36 15.19 12.80
CA ASP A 336 -5.32 15.70 13.71
C ASP A 336 -4.16 14.71 13.95
N GLY A 337 -4.26 13.48 13.43
CA GLY A 337 -3.33 12.37 13.67
C GLY A 337 -3.30 11.83 15.11
N ARG A 338 -4.07 12.45 16.02
CA ARG A 338 -4.12 12.15 17.45
C ARG A 338 -5.38 11.43 17.89
N THR A 339 -6.46 11.64 17.17
CA THR A 339 -7.68 10.90 17.35
C THR A 339 -7.45 9.47 16.86
N VAL A 340 -7.63 8.51 17.77
CA VAL A 340 -7.40 7.09 17.53
C VAL A 340 -8.71 6.34 17.51
N PHE A 341 -8.92 5.54 16.46
CA PHE A 341 -10.03 4.63 16.31
C PHE A 341 -9.53 3.19 16.39
N LEU A 342 -10.34 2.34 17.01
CA LEU A 342 -10.08 0.92 17.12
C LEU A 342 -11.17 0.16 16.36
N LEU A 343 -10.76 -0.45 15.26
CA LEU A 343 -11.55 -1.43 14.54
C LEU A 343 -11.39 -2.80 15.18
N LYS A 344 -12.50 -3.52 15.33
CA LYS A 344 -12.52 -4.90 15.82
C LYS A 344 -13.45 -5.75 14.98
N TYR A 345 -12.98 -6.93 14.58
CA TYR A 345 -13.82 -8.00 14.09
C TYR A 345 -13.99 -9.08 15.15
N GLU A 346 -15.24 -9.45 15.39
CA GLU A 346 -15.61 -10.52 16.31
C GLU A 346 -16.26 -11.67 15.51
N PRO A 347 -15.60 -12.85 15.40
CA PRO A 347 -16.13 -13.94 14.59
C PRO A 347 -17.45 -14.49 15.10
N SER A 348 -17.68 -14.45 16.41
CA SER A 348 -18.92 -14.97 17.01
C SER A 348 -20.18 -14.18 16.61
N SER A 349 -20.03 -12.88 16.32
CA SER A 349 -21.14 -12.03 15.86
C SER A 349 -21.04 -11.65 14.38
N CYS A 350 -19.96 -12.01 13.70
CA CYS A 350 -19.65 -11.59 12.32
C CYS A 350 -19.71 -10.07 12.11
N GLN A 351 -19.36 -9.27 13.13
CA GLN A 351 -19.45 -7.82 13.08
C GLN A 351 -18.08 -7.16 13.12
N ILE A 352 -17.93 -6.11 12.29
CA ILE A 352 -16.86 -5.13 12.41
C ILE A 352 -17.40 -3.93 13.17
N THR A 353 -16.72 -3.53 14.24
CA THR A 353 -17.04 -2.32 15.01
C THR A 353 -15.90 -1.32 14.90
N CYS A 354 -16.22 -0.02 14.80
CA CYS A 354 -15.26 1.07 14.86
C CYS A 354 -15.57 1.93 16.09
N LYS A 355 -14.60 2.13 16.99
CA LYS A 355 -14.78 2.96 18.19
C LYS A 355 -13.66 3.96 18.33
N ARG A 356 -14.01 5.25 18.49
CA ARG A 356 -13.08 6.29 18.93
C ARG A 356 -12.61 5.99 20.36
N LEU A 357 -11.31 6.10 20.60
CA LEU A 357 -10.72 5.91 21.92
C LEU A 357 -10.58 7.26 22.63
N VAL A 358 -11.00 7.31 23.91
CA VAL A 358 -10.85 8.49 24.77
C VAL A 358 -9.42 8.61 25.29
N ASP A 359 -8.82 7.49 25.70
CA ASP A 359 -7.41 7.40 26.09
C ASP A 359 -6.74 6.24 25.33
N PRO A 360 -6.05 6.54 24.22
CA PRO A 360 -5.45 5.50 23.39
C PRO A 360 -4.20 4.86 24.02
N GLY A 361 -3.51 5.54 24.94
CA GLY A 361 -2.26 5.07 25.52
C GLY A 361 -1.30 4.48 24.49
N LYS A 362 -0.95 3.18 24.65
CA LYS A 362 -0.04 2.45 23.74
C LYS A 362 -0.60 2.17 22.34
N LEU A 363 -1.87 2.47 22.07
CA LEU A 363 -2.48 2.34 20.74
C LEU A 363 -2.24 3.58 19.87
N TYR A 364 -1.80 4.69 20.46
CA TYR A 364 -1.31 5.83 19.71
C TYR A 364 -0.06 5.43 18.91
N SER A 365 -0.05 5.72 17.61
CA SER A 365 0.95 5.15 16.69
C SER A 365 1.67 6.15 15.81
N LEU A 366 1.15 7.36 15.64
CA LEU A 366 1.80 8.40 14.85
C LEU A 366 2.70 9.22 15.78
N PRO A 367 4.03 9.18 15.62
CA PRO A 367 4.93 9.89 16.54
C PRO A 367 4.87 11.40 16.33
N ASP A 368 5.16 12.18 17.36
CA ASP A 368 5.04 13.65 17.30
C ASP A 368 5.91 14.29 16.21
N TRP A 369 7.11 13.74 15.95
CA TRP A 369 7.97 14.23 14.87
C TRP A 369 7.32 14.06 13.49
N PHE A 370 6.48 13.04 13.31
CA PHE A 370 5.77 12.81 12.06
C PHE A 370 4.61 13.80 11.90
N LEU A 371 3.87 14.07 12.99
CA LEU A 371 2.73 14.99 12.97
C LEU A 371 3.12 16.45 12.77
N LYS A 372 4.21 16.88 13.41
CA LYS A 372 4.77 18.24 13.25
C LYS A 372 5.28 18.49 11.83
N GLY A 373 5.56 17.41 11.08
CA GLY A 373 6.26 17.49 9.81
C GLY A 373 7.77 17.61 10.00
N ILE A 374 8.52 17.29 8.95
CA ILE A 374 9.97 17.53 8.93
C ILE A 374 10.16 19.04 8.76
N GLU A 375 10.32 19.77 9.87
CA GLU A 375 10.89 21.12 9.83
C GLU A 375 12.37 20.97 9.42
N GLY A 376 12.66 21.20 8.14
CA GLY A 376 14.02 21.24 7.61
C GLY A 376 14.49 19.95 6.93
N CYS A 377 14.25 19.87 5.62
CA CYS A 377 15.15 19.24 4.65
C CYS A 377 15.29 20.18 3.47
#